data_AF-A0A0D2HM03-F1
#
_entry.id   AF-A0A0D2HM03-F1
#
_cell.length_a   1.000
_cell.length_b   1.000
_cell.length_c   1.000
_cell.angle_alpha   90.00
_cell.angle_beta   90.00
_cell.angle_gamma   90.00
#
_symmetry.space_group_name_H-M   'P 1'
#
loop_
_entity.id
_entity.type
_entity.pdbx_description
1 polymer ?
#
loop_
_entity_poly.entity_id
_entity_poly.type
_entity_poly.pdbx_seq_one_letter_code
_entity_poly.pdbx_strand_id
1 'polypeptide(L)' 'MDKDNTKKLGHVVHIDEGKIRGHLDEMVRGTVEQTLNDLLDAEADRLCNAPKYSRSPDRVDSRAGHYERKLLTKA' A
#
# COMPACT_ATOMS: atom_id res chain seq x y z
N MET A 1 -11.94 19.93 -25.84
CA MET A 1 -11.79 19.28 -27.16
C MET A 1 -10.45 19.74 -27.69
N ASP A 2 -9.37 19.18 -27.14
CA ASP A 2 -8.02 19.50 -27.54
C ASP A 2 -7.71 18.70 -28.81
N LYS A 3 -7.45 19.41 -29.91
CA LYS A 3 -7.13 18.79 -31.20
C LYS A 3 -5.62 18.58 -31.25
N ASP A 4 -5.19 17.33 -31.06
CA ASP A 4 -3.81 16.92 -31.28
C ASP A 4 -3.45 16.99 -32.77
N ASN A 5 -2.61 17.95 -33.13
CA ASN A 5 -2.15 18.23 -34.50
C ASN A 5 -0.71 17.73 -34.74
N THR A 6 -0.34 16.59 -34.15
CA THR A 6 1.00 16.01 -34.27
C THR A 6 1.10 15.09 -35.49
N LYS A 7 1.97 15.45 -36.46
CA LYS A 7 2.33 14.57 -37.59
C LYS A 7 2.83 13.22 -37.07
N LYS A 8 2.26 12.11 -37.57
CA LYS A 8 2.69 10.74 -37.24
C LYS A 8 4.14 10.50 -37.68
N LEU A 9 5.09 10.73 -36.77
CA LEU A 9 6.46 10.24 -36.87
C LEU A 9 6.45 8.73 -36.51
N GLY A 10 7.00 7.88 -37.39
CA GLY A 10 7.02 6.43 -37.21
C GLY A 10 7.79 5.97 -35.96
N HIS A 11 7.43 4.81 -35.41
CA HIS A 11 7.98 4.15 -34.21
C HIS A 11 8.48 5.08 -33.10
N VAL A 12 7.71 6.13 -32.77
CA VAL A 12 7.97 6.96 -31.60
C VAL A 12 7.20 6.38 -30.41
N VAL A 13 7.91 6.05 -29.34
CA VAL A 13 7.29 5.67 -28.05
C VAL A 13 6.57 6.90 -27.51
N HIS A 14 5.24 6.84 -27.44
CA HIS A 14 4.42 7.90 -26.87
C HIS A 14 4.20 7.62 -25.38
N ILE A 15 4.60 8.57 -24.52
CA ILE A 15 4.45 8.46 -23.07
C ILE A 15 3.12 9.11 -22.67
N ASP A 16 2.22 8.31 -22.11
CA ASP A 16 0.95 8.78 -21.55
C ASP A 16 1.16 9.12 -20.06
N GLU A 17 1.37 10.40 -19.76
CA GLU A 17 1.62 10.89 -18.40
C GLU A 17 0.45 10.59 -17.45
N GLY A 18 -0.78 10.60 -17.95
CA GLY A 18 -1.98 10.31 -17.16
C GLY A 18 -1.96 8.87 -16.64
N LYS A 19 -1.59 7.91 -17.51
CA LYS A 19 -1.44 6.51 -17.11
C LYS A 19 -0.31 6.29 -16.12
N ILE A 20 0.83 6.97 -16.31
CA ILE A 20 1.96 6.86 -15.38
C ILE A 20 1.58 7.37 -13.99
N ARG A 21 0.90 8.52 -13.92
CA ARG A 21 0.48 9.10 -12.64
C ARG A 21 -0.53 8.21 -11.91
N GLY A 22 -1.51 7.67 -12.63
CA GLY A 22 -2.48 6.73 -12.04
C GLY A 22 -1.79 5.47 -11.48
N HIS A 23 -0.81 4.92 -12.20
CA HIS A 23 -0.04 3.78 -11.72
C HIS A 23 0.81 4.11 -10.49
N LEU A 24 1.44 5.29 -10.45
CA LEU A 24 2.19 5.75 -9.29
C LEU A 24 1.30 5.91 -8.07
N ASP A 25 0.11 6.50 -8.23
CA ASP A 25 -0.86 6.68 -7.16
C ASP A 25 -1.28 5.33 -6.54
N GLU A 26 -1.49 4.31 -7.38
CA GLU A 26 -1.80 2.95 -6.94
C GLU A 26 -0.63 2.32 -6.17
N MET A 27 0.61 2.46 -6.65
CA MET A 27 1.80 1.95 -5.97
C MET A 27 2.01 2.61 -4.61
N VAL A 28 1.85 3.93 -4.53
CA VAL A 28 1.99 4.68 -3.27
C VAL A 28 0.93 4.23 -2.28
N ARG A 29 -0.33 4.12 -2.71
CA ARG A 29 -1.42 3.64 -1.85
C ARG A 29 -1.13 2.25 -1.29
N GLY A 30 -0.69 1.31 -2.14
CA GLY A 30 -0.34 -0.04 -1.69
C GLY A 30 0.82 -0.05 -0.68
N THR A 31 1.84 0.79 -0.92
CA THR A 31 2.99 0.91 -0.01
C THR A 31 2.61 1.48 1.35
N VAL A 32 1.75 2.50 1.38
CA VAL A 32 1.22 3.08 2.63
C VAL A 32 0.41 2.05 3.41
N GLU A 33 -0.46 1.30 2.72
CA GLU A 33 -1.26 0.25 3.33
C GLU A 33 -0.38 -0.85 3.95
N GLN A 34 0.63 -1.31 3.21
CA GLN A 34 1.59 -2.30 3.73
C GLN A 34 2.32 -1.78 4.96
N THR A 35 2.86 -0.56 4.89
CA THR A 35 3.62 0.05 6.00
C THR A 35 2.77 0.18 7.26
N LEU A 36 1.51 0.60 7.13
CA LEU A 36 0.61 0.72 8.27
C LEU A 36 0.27 -0.63 8.89
N ASN A 37 0.08 -1.67 8.07
CA ASN A 37 -0.16 -3.01 8.59
C ASN A 37 1.06 -3.56 9.33
N ASP A 38 2.27 -3.33 8.82
CA ASP A 38 3.52 -3.75 9.48
C ASP A 38 3.70 -3.07 10.85
N LEU A 39 3.40 -1.77 10.93
CA LEU A 39 3.48 -1.03 12.19
C LEU A 39 2.49 -1.56 13.24
N LEU A 40 1.29 -1.94 12.81
CA LEU A 40 0.26 -2.48 13.70
C LEU A 40 0.57 -3.91 14.14
N ASP A 41 1.17 -4.72 13.28
CA ASP A 41 1.68 -6.03 13.67
C ASP A 41 2.81 -5.89 14.72
N ALA A 42 3.73 -4.95 14.53
CA ALA A 42 4.79 -4.66 15.49
C ALA A 42 4.26 -4.08 16.81
N GLU A 43 3.18 -3.29 16.77
CA GLU A 43 2.48 -2.85 17.97
C GLU A 43 1.80 -4.02 18.69
N ALA A 44 1.11 -4.90 17.96
CA ALA A 44 0.48 -6.07 18.55
C ALA A 44 1.49 -7.01 19.24
N ASP A 45 2.70 -7.16 18.67
CA ASP A 45 3.77 -7.92 19.30
C ASP A 45 4.25 -7.30 20.61
N ARG A 46 4.38 -5.97 20.66
CA ARG A 46 4.74 -5.25 21.87
C ARG A 46 3.65 -5.35 22.94
N LEU A 47 2.39 -5.22 22.54
CA LEU A 47 1.24 -5.33 23.45
C LEU A 47 1.07 -6.75 23.99
N CYS A 48 1.22 -7.77 23.15
CA CYS A 48 1.13 -9.17 23.58
C CYS A 48 2.40 -9.68 24.30
N ASN A 49 3.48 -8.90 24.26
CA ASN A 49 4.83 -9.30 24.68
C ASN A 49 5.31 -10.62 24.03
N ALA A 50 4.83 -10.91 22.81
CA ALA A 50 5.08 -12.17 22.13
C ALA A 50 4.73 -12.09 20.64
N PRO A 51 5.59 -12.60 19.74
CA PRO A 51 5.32 -12.70 18.30
C PRO A 51 4.06 -13.51 17.96
N LYS A 52 3.49 -13.30 16.76
CA LYS A 52 2.43 -14.18 16.23
C LYS A 52 2.85 -15.65 16.23
N TYR A 53 1.96 -16.53 16.72
CA TYR A 53 2.16 -17.99 16.84
C TYR A 53 3.33 -18.44 17.73
N SER A 54 4.02 -17.54 18.42
CA SER A 54 5.05 -17.93 19.39
C SER A 54 4.42 -18.50 20.67
N ARG A 55 5.02 -19.57 21.19
CA ARG A 55 4.73 -20.09 22.53
C ARG A 55 5.72 -19.44 23.50
N SER A 56 5.30 -18.34 24.12
CA SER A 56 6.07 -17.63 25.14
C SER A 56 5.31 -17.66 26.46
N PRO A 57 5.97 -17.98 27.60
CA PRO A 57 5.37 -17.84 28.92
C PRO A 57 5.13 -16.37 29.29
N ASP A 58 5.85 -15.43 28.68
CA ASP A 58 5.74 -14.00 28.94
C ASP A 58 4.59 -13.33 28.17
N ARG A 59 3.84 -14.10 27.37
CA ARG A 59 2.69 -13.62 26.61
C ARG A 59 1.59 -13.15 27.56
N VAL A 60 1.17 -11.90 27.41
CA VAL A 60 0.12 -11.30 28.26
C VAL A 60 -1.28 -11.38 27.65
N ASP A 61 -1.39 -11.48 26.33
CA ASP A 61 -2.68 -11.58 25.62
C ASP A 61 -2.56 -12.30 24.26
N SER A 62 -3.70 -12.50 23.61
CA SER A 62 -3.90 -13.14 22.32
C SER A 62 -4.36 -12.16 21.24
N ARG A 63 -4.08 -12.48 19.98
CA ARG A 63 -4.52 -11.67 18.84
C ARG A 63 -5.93 -12.07 18.40
N ALA A 64 -6.89 -11.15 18.47
CA ALA A 64 -8.29 -11.37 18.11
C ALA A 64 -8.58 -11.21 16.59
N GLY A 65 -7.79 -11.87 15.74
CA GLY A 65 -8.01 -11.87 14.28
C GLY A 65 -7.65 -10.55 13.60
N HIS A 66 -8.38 -10.21 12.53
CA HIS A 66 -8.23 -8.99 11.74
C HIS A 66 -9.59 -8.48 11.26
N TYR A 67 -9.65 -7.22 10.84
CA TYR A 67 -10.83 -6.62 10.21
C TYR A 67 -10.42 -5.76 9.02
N GLU A 68 -11.30 -5.67 8.03
CA GLU A 68 -11.07 -4.81 6.86
C GLU A 68 -11.34 -3.35 7.20
N ARG A 69 -10.51 -2.46 6.67
CA ARG A 69 -10.62 -1.01 6.84
C ARG A 69 -10.26 -0.31 5.55
N LYS A 70 -11.03 0.73 5.20
CA LYS A 70 -10.77 1.57 4.04
C LYS A 70 -9.92 2.76 4.46
N LEU A 71 -8.74 2.89 3.89
CA LEU A 71 -7.88 4.05 4.08
C LEU A 71 -8.15 5.05 2.96
N LEU A 72 -8.54 6.27 3.33
CA LEU A 72 -8.65 7.39 2.40
C LEU A 72 -7.27 8.04 2.30
N THR A 73 -6.52 7.67 1.28
CA THR A 73 -5.16 8.18 1.02
C THR A 73 -5.07 8.75 -0.38
N LYS A 74 -4.31 9.83 -0.54
CA LYS A 74 -4.00 10.43 -1.84
C LYS A 74 -2.49 10.63 -1.94
N ALA A 75 -1.94 10.32 -3.12
CA ALA A 75 -0.55 10.61 -3.48
C ALA A 75 -0.39 12.00 -4.09
#